data_AF-A0A3S4WGA7-F1
#
_entry.id   AF-A0A3S4WGA7-F1
#
_cell.length_a   1.000
_cell.length_b   1.000
_cell.length_c   1.000
_cell.angle_alpha   90.00
_cell.angle_beta   90.00
_cell.angle_gamma   90.00
#
_symmetry.space_group_name_H-M   'P 1'
#
loop_
_entity.id
_entity.type
_entity.pdbx_description
1 polymer ?
#
loop_
_entity_poly.entity_id
_entity_poly.type
_entity_poly.pdbx_seq_one_letter_code
_entity_poly.pdbx_strand_id
1 'polypeptide(L)'
;MIKGFKEFIAQGNALELAVAVIIGGAFSPIVDAITKAIMTLIGQIIGSPNFDAVGAFSLVGGFHMPTAEQVTANPDAYIMPGTILTTAINFLLVALAVYFCIVVPMNKLKELQKKAEEEAPAEPTDVELLSEIRDLLAARNS
;
A
#
# COMPACT_ATOMS: atom_id res chain seq x y z
N MET A 1 2.99 -26.89 -24.51
CA MET A 1 2.43 -25.73 -23.79
C MET A 1 2.78 -25.73 -22.30
N ILE A 2 2.48 -26.79 -21.54
CA ILE A 2 2.80 -26.87 -20.09
C ILE A 2 4.30 -26.75 -19.79
N LYS A 3 5.19 -27.29 -20.65
CA LYS A 3 6.65 -27.19 -20.47
C LYS A 3 7.17 -25.76 -20.65
N GLY A 4 6.71 -25.05 -21.68
CA GLY A 4 7.05 -23.63 -21.90
C GLY A 4 6.44 -22.69 -20.85
N PHE A 5 5.28 -23.02 -20.30
CA PHE A 5 4.69 -22.30 -19.16
C PHE A 5 5.52 -22.48 -17.88
N LYS A 6 6.02 -23.70 -17.63
CA LYS A 6 6.94 -23.98 -16.52
C LYS A 6 8.27 -23.23 -16.69
N GLU A 7 8.85 -23.18 -17.90
CA GLU A 7 10.06 -22.40 -18.19
C GLU A 7 9.86 -20.89 -18.03
N PHE A 8 8.68 -20.36 -18.38
CA PHE A 8 8.34 -18.94 -18.18
C PHE A 8 8.19 -18.57 -16.70
N ILE A 9 7.52 -19.41 -15.89
CA ILE A 9 7.44 -19.20 -14.43
C ILE A 9 8.81 -19.37 -13.77
N ALA A 10 9.63 -20.30 -14.27
CA ALA A 10 10.99 -20.54 -13.76
C ALA A 10 11.97 -19.38 -14.01
N GLN A 11 11.64 -18.40 -14.87
CA GLN A 11 12.44 -17.19 -15.06
C GLN A 11 12.37 -16.20 -13.88
N GLY A 12 11.68 -16.53 -12.78
CA GLY A 12 11.67 -15.76 -11.52
C GLY A 12 10.79 -14.51 -11.55
N ASN A 13 10.93 -13.69 -12.59
CA ASN A 13 10.20 -12.43 -12.77
C ASN A 13 8.66 -12.60 -12.73
N ALA A 14 8.13 -13.68 -13.32
CA ALA A 14 6.69 -13.96 -13.31
C ALA A 14 6.19 -14.44 -11.94
N LEU A 15 7.02 -15.17 -11.19
CA LEU A 15 6.66 -15.68 -9.86
C LEU A 15 6.61 -14.54 -8.83
N GLU A 16 7.61 -13.66 -8.84
CA GLU A 16 7.65 -12.49 -7.94
C GLU A 16 6.47 -11.55 -8.19
N LEU A 17 6.14 -11.28 -9.46
CA LEU A 17 4.98 -10.47 -9.81
C LEU A 17 3.67 -11.12 -9.35
N ALA A 18 3.52 -12.44 -9.56
CA ALA A 18 2.32 -13.16 -9.14
C ALA A 18 2.13 -13.10 -7.62
N VAL A 19 3.21 -13.30 -6.85
CA VAL A 19 3.18 -13.19 -5.39
C VAL A 19 2.83 -11.77 -4.96
N ALA A 20 3.41 -10.74 -5.58
CA ALA A 20 3.11 -9.34 -5.27
C ALA A 20 1.62 -8.99 -5.50
N VAL A 21 1.03 -9.46 -6.60
CA VAL A 21 -0.39 -9.22 -6.91
C VAL A 21 -1.32 -9.94 -5.92
N ILE A 22 -1.03 -11.21 -5.59
CA ILE A 22 -1.83 -11.98 -4.63
C ILE A 22 -1.77 -11.34 -3.24
N ILE A 23 -0.57 -10.95 -2.80
CA ILE A 23 -0.37 -10.27 -1.52
C ILE A 23 -1.11 -8.92 -1.51
N GLY A 24 -0.96 -8.11 -2.55
CA GLY A 24 -1.66 -6.83 -2.69
C GLY A 24 -3.18 -6.98 -2.62
N GLY A 25 -3.74 -7.97 -3.33
CA GLY A 25 -5.16 -8.28 -3.31
C GLY A 25 -5.66 -8.75 -1.93
N ALA A 26 -4.84 -9.49 -1.19
CA ALA A 26 -5.18 -9.97 0.16
C ALA A 26 -5.13 -8.86 1.23
N PHE A 27 -4.32 -7.82 1.03
CA PHE A 27 -4.20 -6.71 1.98
C PHE A 27 -5.28 -5.63 1.82
N SER A 28 -5.82 -5.42 0.62
CA SER A 28 -6.84 -4.38 0.38
C SER A 28 -8.02 -4.47 1.38
N PRO A 29 -8.64 -5.65 1.62
CA PRO A 29 -9.78 -5.76 2.54
C PRO A 29 -9.44 -5.40 3.99
N ILE A 30 -8.19 -5.62 4.42
CA ILE A 30 -7.73 -5.28 5.77
C ILE A 30 -7.67 -3.76 5.92
N VAL A 31 -7.11 -3.08 4.93
CA VAL A 31 -7.05 -1.63 4.92
C VAL A 31 -8.45 -1.03 4.83
N ASP A 32 -9.31 -1.58 3.96
CA ASP A 32 -10.70 -1.16 3.80
C ASP A 32 -11.51 -1.31 5.10
N ALA A 33 -11.27 -2.38 5.87
CA ALA A 33 -11.92 -2.57 7.17
C ALA A 33 -11.52 -1.49 8.18
N ILE A 34 -10.23 -1.13 8.22
CA ILE A 34 -9.71 -0.09 9.11
C ILE A 34 -10.25 1.29 8.71
N THR A 35 -10.21 1.63 7.42
CA THR A 35 -10.72 2.93 6.95
C THR A 35 -12.21 3.04 7.16
N LYS A 36 -12.98 1.97 6.94
CA LYS A 36 -14.42 1.93 7.23
C LYS A 36 -14.73 2.13 8.71
N ALA A 37 -13.94 1.53 9.60
CA ALA A 37 -14.09 1.75 11.04
C ALA A 37 -13.85 3.22 11.42
N ILE A 38 -12.81 3.85 10.86
CA ILE A 38 -12.49 5.26 11.06
C ILE A 38 -13.60 6.18 10.51
N MET A 39 -14.10 5.90 9.30
CA MET A 39 -15.21 6.65 8.69
C MET A 39 -16.50 6.51 9.48
N THR A 40 -16.79 5.31 9.99
CA THR A 40 -17.97 5.09 10.85
C THR A 40 -17.88 5.91 12.14
N LEU A 41 -16.70 5.96 12.76
CA LEU A 41 -16.47 6.77 13.96
C LEU A 41 -16.62 8.27 13.68
N ILE A 42 -16.05 8.75 12.58
CA ILE A 42 -16.19 10.15 12.14
C ILE A 42 -17.67 10.47 11.85
N GLY A 43 -18.37 9.55 11.20
CA GLY A 43 -19.77 9.73 10.85
C GLY A 43 -20.72 9.72 12.04
N GLN A 44 -20.39 8.98 13.10
CA GLN A 44 -21.13 9.05 14.37
C GLN A 44 -21.00 10.41 15.07
N ILE A 45 -19.88 11.12 14.87
CA ILE A 45 -19.65 12.46 15.44
C ILE A 45 -20.32 13.55 14.60
N ILE A 46 -20.29 13.41 13.27
CA ILE A 46 -20.80 14.42 12.32
C ILE A 46 -22.29 14.21 11.99
N GLY A 47 -22.87 13.06 12.35
CA GLY A 47 -24.29 12.74 12.13
C GLY A 47 -24.61 12.15 10.76
N SER A 48 -23.59 11.92 9.91
CA SER A 48 -23.73 11.19 8.66
C SER A 48 -22.52 10.27 8.43
N PRO A 49 -22.72 8.98 8.10
CA PRO A 49 -21.63 8.02 7.88
C PRO A 49 -20.63 8.44 6.79
N ASN A 50 -21.09 9.20 5.79
CA ASN A 50 -20.33 9.62 4.63
C ASN A 50 -20.64 11.08 4.29
N PHE A 51 -19.77 11.72 3.51
CA PHE A 51 -19.99 13.08 3.00
C PHE A 51 -20.82 13.09 1.71
N ASP A 52 -21.41 11.96 1.31
CA ASP A 52 -22.17 11.79 0.06
C ASP A 52 -23.39 12.71 0.00
N ALA A 53 -23.99 12.99 1.15
CA ALA A 53 -25.13 13.90 1.29
C ALA A 53 -24.73 15.38 1.24
N VAL A 54 -23.44 15.71 1.33
CA VAL A 54 -22.95 17.10 1.28
C VAL A 54 -23.15 17.63 -0.14
N GLY A 55 -24.06 18.59 -0.28
CA GLY A 55 -24.39 19.19 -1.56
C GLY A 55 -25.15 18.27 -2.51
N ALA A 56 -25.78 17.20 -2.00
CA ALA A 56 -26.67 16.38 -2.80
C ALA A 56 -27.88 17.22 -3.24
N PHE A 57 -28.27 17.12 -4.51
CA PHE A 57 -29.45 17.77 -5.05
C PHE A 57 -30.16 16.88 -6.08
N SER A 58 -31.48 16.95 -6.14
CA SER A 58 -32.27 16.41 -7.24
C SER A 58 -32.64 17.54 -8.22
N LEU A 59 -32.65 17.21 -9.51
CA LEU A 59 -33.27 18.01 -10.56
C LEU A 59 -34.55 17.36 -11.10
N VAL A 60 -34.88 16.14 -10.65
CA VAL A 60 -36.05 15.39 -11.11
C VAL A 60 -37.26 15.85 -10.31
N GLY A 61 -38.17 16.61 -10.95
CA GLY A 61 -39.38 17.15 -10.32
C GLY A 61 -39.19 18.48 -9.58
N GLY A 62 -38.08 19.20 -9.81
CA GLY A 62 -37.73 20.47 -9.18
C GLY A 62 -36.38 20.42 -8.44
N PHE A 63 -35.87 21.58 -7.98
CA PHE A 63 -34.65 21.63 -7.18
C PHE A 63 -34.99 21.29 -5.73
N HIS A 64 -34.55 20.13 -5.25
CA HIS A 64 -34.72 19.71 -3.86
C HIS A 64 -33.39 19.20 -3.31
N MET A 65 -33.08 19.61 -2.08
CA MET A 65 -31.91 19.15 -1.34
C MET A 65 -32.37 18.00 -0.42
N PRO A 66 -32.04 16.73 -0.72
CA PRO A 66 -32.38 15.60 0.13
C PRO A 66 -31.56 15.57 1.43
N THR A 67 -32.16 15.00 2.48
CA THR A 67 -31.42 14.63 3.70
C THR A 67 -30.59 13.37 3.46
N ALA A 68 -29.51 13.15 4.23
CA ALA A 68 -28.62 11.99 4.10
C ALA A 68 -29.34 10.62 4.04
N GLU A 69 -30.46 10.48 4.74
CA GLU A 69 -31.28 9.26 4.72
C GLU A 69 -31.98 9.04 3.37
N GLN A 70 -32.45 10.11 2.72
CA GLN A 70 -33.14 10.05 1.43
C GLN A 70 -32.17 9.78 0.27
N VAL A 71 -30.96 10.33 0.36
CA VAL A 71 -29.84 10.07 -0.55
C VAL A 71 -29.45 8.59 -0.53
N THR A 72 -29.43 7.99 0.67
CA THR A 72 -29.08 6.57 0.86
C THR A 72 -30.20 5.63 0.38
N ALA A 73 -31.46 6.05 0.49
CA ALA A 73 -32.62 5.25 0.10
C ALA A 73 -32.86 5.17 -1.42
N ASN A 74 -32.54 6.25 -2.16
CA ASN A 74 -32.69 6.29 -3.63
C ASN A 74 -31.49 6.96 -4.28
N PRO A 75 -30.33 6.28 -4.36
CA PRO A 75 -29.11 6.91 -4.82
C PRO A 75 -29.16 7.38 -6.28
N ASP A 76 -29.91 6.68 -7.14
CA ASP A 76 -29.99 6.99 -8.57
C ASP A 76 -30.83 8.25 -8.89
N ALA A 77 -31.57 8.77 -7.91
CA ALA A 77 -32.43 9.95 -8.08
C ALA A 77 -31.70 11.27 -7.77
N TYR A 78 -30.49 11.23 -7.20
CA TYR A 78 -29.78 12.41 -6.71
C TYR A 78 -28.39 12.54 -7.31
N ILE A 79 -27.99 13.77 -7.63
CA ILE A 79 -26.61 14.10 -7.97
C ILE A 79 -25.87 14.35 -6.65
N MET A 80 -24.86 13.53 -6.36
CA MET A 80 -24.12 13.54 -5.10
C MET A 80 -22.66 13.98 -5.31
N PRO A 81 -22.38 15.29 -5.42
CA PRO A 81 -21.00 15.77 -5.56
C PRO A 81 -20.13 15.43 -4.34
N GLY A 82 -20.75 15.26 -3.17
CA GLY A 82 -20.10 14.84 -1.93
C GLY A 82 -19.42 13.47 -2.01
N THR A 83 -19.80 12.60 -2.95
CA THR A 83 -19.15 11.30 -3.17
C THR A 83 -17.68 11.42 -3.56
N ILE A 84 -17.31 12.48 -4.27
CA ILE A 84 -15.91 12.76 -4.63
C ILE A 84 -15.12 13.09 -3.36
N LEU A 85 -15.71 13.88 -2.46
CA LEU A 85 -15.08 14.22 -1.18
C LEU A 85 -14.94 12.98 -0.28
N THR A 86 -16.00 12.16 -0.18
CA THR A 86 -15.94 10.87 0.54
C THR A 86 -14.84 9.98 -0.03
N THR A 87 -14.74 9.87 -1.36
CA THR A 87 -13.72 9.04 -2.03
C THR A 87 -12.31 9.58 -1.80
N ALA A 88 -12.13 10.91 -1.85
CA ALA A 88 -10.84 11.55 -1.59
C ALA A 88 -10.37 11.34 -0.14
N ILE A 89 -11.28 11.48 0.83
CA ILE A 89 -10.99 11.23 2.24
C ILE A 89 -10.67 9.74 2.47
N ASN A 90 -11.46 8.83 1.88
CA ASN A 90 -11.20 7.40 1.98
C ASN A 90 -9.83 7.05 1.38
N PHE A 91 -9.49 7.59 0.20
CA PHE A 91 -8.18 7.42 -0.40
C PHE A 91 -7.04 7.90 0.51
N LEU A 92 -7.19 9.07 1.14
CA LEU A 92 -6.20 9.59 2.08
C LEU A 92 -6.06 8.66 3.31
N LEU A 93 -7.16 8.13 3.84
CA LEU A 93 -7.14 7.19 4.95
C LEU A 93 -6.46 5.87 4.58
N VAL A 94 -6.75 5.32 3.40
CA VAL A 94 -6.11 4.11 2.88
C VAL A 94 -4.60 4.37 2.73
N ALA A 95 -4.21 5.50 2.14
CA ALA A 95 -2.82 5.88 1.98
C ALA A 95 -2.09 6.01 3.32
N LEU A 96 -2.73 6.63 4.32
CA LEU A 96 -2.19 6.74 5.67
C LEU A 96 -2.06 5.38 6.35
N ALA A 97 -3.07 4.51 6.22
CA ALA A 97 -3.03 3.16 6.78
C ALA A 97 -1.89 2.34 6.15
N VAL A 98 -1.74 2.36 4.83
CA VAL A 98 -0.63 1.70 4.13
C VAL A 98 0.73 2.28 4.56
N TYR A 99 0.82 3.60 4.67
CA TYR A 99 2.05 4.26 5.12
C TYR A 99 2.44 3.84 6.54
N PHE A 100 1.53 3.92 7.50
CA PHE A 100 1.81 3.60 8.90
C PHE A 100 1.98 2.10 9.15
N CYS A 101 1.18 1.24 8.51
CA CYS A 101 1.22 -0.20 8.75
C CYS A 101 2.31 -0.93 7.94
N ILE A 102 2.72 -0.41 6.78
CA ILE A 102 3.68 -1.09 5.89
C ILE A 102 4.97 -0.27 5.75
N VAL A 103 4.87 0.99 5.33
CA VAL A 103 6.06 1.78 4.97
C VAL A 103 6.93 2.09 6.20
N VAL A 104 6.32 2.53 7.30
CA VAL A 104 7.05 2.85 8.55
C VAL A 104 7.80 1.64 9.12
N PRO A 105 7.19 0.46 9.34
CA PRO A 105 7.93 -0.70 9.87
C PRO A 105 8.97 -1.21 8.87
N MET A 106 8.68 -1.19 7.56
CA MET A 106 9.64 -1.60 6.54
C MET A 106 10.86 -0.68 6.51
N ASN A 107 10.66 0.63 6.64
CA ASN A 107 11.76 1.60 6.72
C ASN A 107 12.58 1.41 7.99
N LYS A 108 11.93 1.21 9.15
CA LYS A 108 12.64 0.90 10.40
C LYS A 108 13.45 -0.38 10.33
N LEU A 109 12.93 -1.45 9.73
CA LEU A 109 13.67 -2.70 9.56
C LEU A 109 14.88 -2.53 8.65
N LYS A 110 14.73 -1.78 7.55
CA LYS A 110 15.86 -1.45 6.66
C LYS A 110 16.94 -0.61 7.34
N GLU A 111 16.55 0.34 8.19
CA GLU A 111 17.50 1.11 8.99
C GLU A 111 18.23 0.23 10.00
N LEU A 112 17.54 -0.70 10.67
CA LEU A 112 18.16 -1.65 11.59
C LEU A 112 19.13 -2.60 10.88
N GLN A 113 18.79 -3.06 9.68
CA GLN A 113 19.67 -3.90 8.86
C GLN A 113 20.93 -3.14 8.43
N LYS A 114 20.79 -1.91 7.92
CA LYS A 114 21.94 -1.06 7.57
C LYS A 114 22.84 -0.77 8.76
N LYS A 115 22.26 -0.52 9.93
CA LYS A 115 23.02 -0.26 11.16
C LYS A 115 23.74 -1.51 11.66
N ALA A 116 23.13 -2.69 11.53
CA ALA A 116 23.79 -3.97 11.84
C ALA A 116 24.95 -4.29 10.89
N GLU A 117 24.87 -3.82 9.64
CA GLU A 117 25.92 -3.98 8.63
C GLU A 117 27.10 -3.01 8.86
N GLU A 118 26.88 -1.84 9.46
CA GLU A 118 27.93 -0.90 9.90
C GLU A 118 28.64 -1.33 11.21
N GLU A 119 27.97 -2.08 12.09
CA GLU A 119 28.55 -2.58 13.36
C GLU A 119 29.18 -3.97 13.24
N ALA A 120 28.94 -4.70 12.15
CA ALA A 120 29.73 -5.90 11.84
C ALA A 120 31.15 -5.46 11.47
N PRO A 121 32.22 -6.10 12.01
CA PRO A 121 33.56 -5.89 11.50
C PRO A 121 33.51 -6.20 10.01
N ALA A 122 33.77 -5.19 9.16
CA ALA A 122 33.67 -5.30 7.72
C ALA A 122 34.31 -6.62 7.29
N GLU A 123 33.51 -7.52 6.71
CA GLU A 123 34.08 -8.67 6.04
C GLU A 123 35.11 -8.11 5.06
N PRO A 124 36.37 -8.59 5.07
CA PRO A 124 37.40 -8.04 4.23
C PRO A 124 36.88 -8.04 2.81
N THR A 125 36.83 -6.85 2.22
CA THR A 125 36.26 -6.66 0.89
C THR A 125 36.96 -7.59 -0.09
N ASP A 126 36.27 -8.03 -1.14
CA ASP A 126 36.88 -8.89 -2.16
C ASP A 126 38.21 -8.30 -2.68
N VAL A 127 38.33 -6.97 -2.67
CA VAL A 127 39.54 -6.24 -3.03
C VAL A 127 40.68 -6.45 -2.01
N GLU A 128 40.38 -6.43 -0.71
CA GLU A 128 41.34 -6.73 0.36
C GLU A 128 41.78 -8.19 0.30
N LEU A 129 40.85 -9.13 0.12
CA LEU A 129 41.17 -10.56 -0.06
C LEU A 129 42.03 -10.81 -1.30
N LEU A 130 41.72 -10.17 -2.43
CA LEU A 130 42.53 -10.27 -3.65
C LEU A 130 43.92 -9.66 -3.46
N SER A 131 44.05 -8.59 -2.65
CA SER A 131 45.34 -8.00 -2.33
C SER A 131 46.19 -8.90 -1.43
N GLU A 132 45.60 -9.53 -0.42
CA GLU A 132 46.26 -10.52 0.42
C GLU A 132 46.67 -11.75 -0.39
N ILE A 133 45.80 -12.26 -1.27
CA ILE A 133 46.10 -13.38 -2.17
C ILE A 133 47.27 -13.04 -3.11
N ARG A 134 47.30 -11.82 -3.67
CA ARG A 134 48.42 -11.35 -4.50
C ARG A 134 49.72 -11.36 -3.72
N ASP A 135 49.71 -10.83 -2.50
CA ASP A 135 50.91 -10.68 -1.69
C ASP A 135 51.43 -12.04 -1.21
N LEU A 136 50.53 -12.96 -0.85
CA LEU A 136 50.87 -14.36 -0.53
C LEU A 136 51.43 -15.12 -1.75
N LEU A 137 50.90 -14.88 -2.96
CA LEU A 137 51.44 -15.47 -4.19
C LEU A 137 52.81 -14.91 -4.56
N ALA A 138 53.03 -13.60 -4.35
CA ALA A 138 54.32 -12.96 -4.60
C ALA A 138 55.40 -13.50 -3.65
N ALA A 139 55.06 -13.69 -2.36
CA ALA A 139 55.96 -14.24 -1.35
C ALA A 139 56.31 -15.73 -1.58
N ARG A 140 55.43 -16.49 -2.24
CA ARG A 140 55.66 -17.90 -2.57
C ARG A 140 56.55 -18.09 -3.81
N ASN A 141 56.59 -17.10 -4.69
CA ASN A 141 57.37 -17.13 -5.94
C ASN A 141 58.76 -16.49 -5.81
N SER A 142 59.15 -16.06 -4.60
CA SER A 142 60.51 -15.63 -4.24
C SER A 142 61.18 -16.65 -3.34
#